data_AF-A0A497HP18-F1
#
_entry.id   AF-A0A497HP18-F1
#
_cell.length_a   1.000
_cell.length_b   1.000
_cell.length_c   1.000
_cell.angle_alpha   90.00
_cell.angle_beta   90.00
_cell.angle_gamma   90.00
#
_symmetry.space_group_name_H-M   'P 1'
#
loop_
_entity.id
_entity.type
_entity.pdbx_description
1 polymer ?
#
loop_
_entity_poly.entity_id
_entity_poly.type
_entity_poly.pdbx_seq_one_letter_code
_entity_poly.pdbx_strand_id
1 'polypeptide(L)'
;EEGMWRRVASRMGVDVKLLKEEVAPRAAMYSVADHTRALLFALVDGGLPSNTGGGYNLRMIYRRAMDFIEAYGWDLDLGDVVQWHAEYLKPQYPEMLEGIDEVLEILEHERKKYYQMKEKTRRIIERLKGRRLTEEEMVELYDSHGITPQALLSSGVIERVPPDFFKRVAERHEGRGVARVKTQKEVLYNLEGVSPTEILYYDDYSLIEFKGRIVWMGGEVVALDRTAFYPTSGGQMHDKGWMDDVEVVEVFKQGSVVLHRLRGRLKKGVGEVVDCRIDWDRRKQLAQHHTSTHIINGVARERFGNHIWQAGAEKTTEKARLDITHYESLSREDLEALERRANEVVEEAIPVESMLLPRDEAERRFGFRLYQGGAVPGEVLRVVKIGELDVEACGGTHLKNTSEAEIIKITGTKKIQDGVVRIEFVAGRRARELAQEEERVLSEVMGALGVGEVGETPSSAERLFKTWKRLRKLKGSAGALFRMGGEERGEMLRKIDKELREIKEALKHYPGEGRVEIKDVKHWEGSRILHETAEVFSVQTSHLLKTVKRFIGESREMVEVIEKMLERAG
;
A
#
# COMPACT_ATOMS: atom_id res chain seq x y z
N GLU A 1 -6.78 -33.40 29.20
CA GLU A 1 -8.25 -33.29 29.04
C GLU A 1 -9.03 -34.58 29.32
N GLU A 2 -8.63 -35.76 28.80
CA GLU A 2 -9.39 -37.01 29.02
C GLU A 2 -9.64 -37.37 30.50
N GLY A 3 -8.70 -37.06 31.38
CA GLY A 3 -8.84 -37.32 32.81
C GLY A 3 -9.96 -36.53 33.50
N MET A 4 -10.35 -35.37 32.96
CA MET A 4 -11.45 -34.57 33.50
C MET A 4 -12.81 -35.15 33.08
N TRP A 5 -12.96 -35.50 31.80
CA TRP A 5 -14.16 -36.16 31.28
C TRP A 5 -14.49 -37.45 32.01
N ARG A 6 -13.49 -38.33 32.22
CA ARG A 6 -13.68 -39.58 32.99
C ARG A 6 -14.12 -39.31 34.43
N ARG A 7 -13.57 -38.27 35.06
CA ARG A 7 -13.88 -37.91 36.46
C ARG A 7 -15.31 -37.38 36.61
N VAL A 8 -15.76 -36.53 35.67
CA VAL A 8 -17.13 -35.99 35.67
C VAL A 8 -18.16 -37.08 35.34
N ALA A 9 -17.90 -37.87 34.29
CA ALA A 9 -18.76 -38.99 33.90
C ALA A 9 -18.95 -40.00 35.04
N SER A 10 -17.87 -40.35 35.74
CA SER A 10 -17.91 -41.24 36.90
C SER A 10 -18.73 -40.68 38.07
N ARG A 11 -18.69 -39.37 38.32
CA ARG A 11 -19.50 -38.72 39.37
C ARG A 11 -20.99 -38.66 39.02
N MET A 12 -21.31 -38.51 37.74
CA MET A 12 -22.68 -38.42 37.24
C MET A 12 -23.30 -39.79 36.93
N GLY A 13 -22.52 -40.87 36.94
CA GLY A 13 -22.97 -42.21 36.59
C GLY A 13 -23.34 -42.37 35.11
N VAL A 14 -22.72 -41.58 34.22
CA VAL A 14 -22.98 -41.60 32.78
C VAL A 14 -21.75 -42.06 32.00
N ASP A 15 -21.95 -42.56 30.79
CA ASP A 15 -20.86 -42.90 29.88
C ASP A 15 -20.12 -41.64 29.39
N VAL A 16 -18.80 -41.74 29.22
CA VAL A 16 -17.95 -40.61 28.81
C VAL A 16 -18.30 -40.14 27.41
N LYS A 17 -18.66 -41.04 26.50
CA LYS A 17 -19.04 -40.70 25.12
C LYS A 17 -20.37 -39.95 25.13
N LEU A 18 -21.36 -40.46 25.86
CA LEU A 18 -22.66 -39.80 26.00
C LEU A 18 -22.53 -38.40 26.63
N LEU A 19 -21.71 -38.26 27.67
CA LEU A 19 -21.45 -36.96 28.29
C LEU A 19 -20.82 -35.97 27.30
N LYS A 20 -19.88 -36.43 26.46
CA LYS A 20 -19.26 -35.58 25.43
C LYS A 20 -20.26 -35.18 24.34
N GLU A 21 -21.09 -36.11 23.89
CA GLU A 21 -22.12 -35.86 22.86
C GLU A 21 -23.13 -34.81 23.32
N GLU A 22 -23.48 -34.78 24.62
CA GLU A 22 -24.37 -33.76 25.18
C GLU A 22 -23.67 -32.43 25.49
N VAL A 23 -22.47 -32.45 26.07
CA VAL A 23 -21.83 -31.21 26.56
C VAL A 23 -21.12 -30.45 25.45
N ALA A 24 -20.49 -31.14 24.49
CA ALA A 24 -19.67 -30.50 23.47
C ALA A 24 -20.45 -29.52 22.56
N PRO A 25 -21.68 -29.83 22.10
CA PRO A 25 -22.49 -28.87 21.34
C PRO A 25 -22.82 -27.61 22.14
N ARG A 26 -23.14 -27.75 23.44
CA ARG A 26 -23.47 -26.61 24.31
C ARG A 26 -22.24 -25.74 24.57
N ALA A 27 -21.09 -26.36 24.83
CA ALA A 27 -19.82 -25.65 24.99
C ALA A 27 -19.39 -24.90 23.72
N ALA A 28 -19.63 -25.50 22.54
CA ALA A 28 -19.41 -24.84 21.27
C ALA A 28 -20.35 -23.65 21.07
N MET A 29 -21.63 -23.77 21.43
CA MET A 29 -22.60 -22.66 21.36
C MET A 29 -22.17 -21.48 22.25
N TYR A 30 -21.72 -21.76 23.48
CA TYR A 30 -21.16 -20.72 24.36
C TYR A 30 -19.90 -20.07 23.77
N SER A 31 -19.07 -20.85 23.07
CA SER A 31 -17.87 -20.33 22.41
C SER A 31 -18.25 -19.42 21.23
N VAL A 32 -19.26 -19.78 20.44
CA VAL A 32 -19.75 -18.94 19.33
C VAL A 32 -20.27 -17.60 19.87
N ALA A 33 -21.09 -17.62 20.93
CA ALA A 33 -21.59 -16.40 21.56
C ALA A 33 -20.46 -15.52 22.15
N ASP A 34 -19.50 -16.14 22.83
CA ASP A 34 -18.34 -15.40 23.38
C ASP A 34 -17.47 -14.77 22.27
N HIS A 35 -17.15 -15.55 21.23
CA HIS A 35 -16.30 -15.10 20.14
C HIS A 35 -16.94 -14.00 19.30
N THR A 36 -18.24 -14.10 19.00
CA THR A 36 -18.98 -13.06 18.26
C THR A 36 -19.08 -11.78 19.07
N ARG A 37 -19.30 -11.87 20.39
CA ARG A 37 -19.23 -10.69 21.26
C ARG A 37 -17.84 -10.06 21.28
N ALA A 38 -16.77 -10.86 21.39
CA ALA A 38 -15.40 -10.35 21.34
C ALA A 38 -15.06 -9.69 20.00
N LEU A 39 -15.54 -10.27 18.89
CA LEU A 39 -15.41 -9.71 17.55
C LEU A 39 -16.14 -8.36 17.43
N LEU A 40 -17.36 -8.26 17.94
CA LEU A 40 -18.12 -7.00 17.92
C LEU A 40 -17.31 -5.83 18.51
N PHE A 41 -16.82 -5.99 19.75
CA PHE A 41 -16.01 -4.94 20.39
C PHE A 41 -14.75 -4.63 19.60
N ALA A 42 -14.00 -5.66 19.21
CA ALA A 42 -12.73 -5.46 18.54
C ALA A 42 -12.88 -4.77 17.17
N LEU A 43 -13.93 -5.09 16.41
CA LEU A 43 -14.18 -4.54 15.10
C LEU A 43 -14.73 -3.10 15.19
N VAL A 44 -15.63 -2.82 16.13
CA VAL A 44 -16.12 -1.44 16.39
C VAL A 44 -14.99 -0.52 16.84
N ASP A 45 -14.04 -1.03 17.63
CA ASP A 45 -12.84 -0.30 18.05
C ASP A 45 -11.80 -0.14 16.92
N GLY A 46 -12.09 -0.62 15.70
CA GLY A 46 -11.26 -0.49 14.51
C GLY A 46 -10.22 -1.60 14.31
N GLY A 47 -10.26 -2.66 15.11
CA GLY A 47 -9.48 -3.86 14.88
C GLY A 47 -9.91 -4.57 13.59
N LEU A 48 -8.96 -5.14 12.85
CA LEU A 48 -9.26 -5.90 11.63
C LEU A 48 -8.66 -7.31 11.68
N PRO A 49 -9.39 -8.34 11.23
CA PRO A 49 -8.85 -9.66 11.00
C PRO A 49 -7.69 -9.62 9.98
N SER A 50 -6.56 -10.22 10.34
CA SER A 50 -5.35 -10.21 9.51
C SER A 50 -4.52 -11.48 9.71
N ASN A 51 -3.36 -11.57 9.05
CA ASN A 51 -2.43 -12.69 9.23
C ASN A 51 -1.33 -12.40 10.26
N THR A 52 -1.33 -11.23 10.91
CA THR A 52 -0.24 -10.79 11.80
C THR A 52 -0.76 -10.00 13.00
N GLY A 53 0.00 -9.99 14.11
CA GLY A 53 -0.33 -9.19 15.30
C GLY A 53 -1.69 -9.52 15.91
N GLY A 54 -2.37 -8.51 16.47
CA GLY A 54 -3.70 -8.67 17.09
C GLY A 54 -4.79 -9.13 16.12
N GLY A 55 -4.70 -8.75 14.85
CA GLY A 55 -5.64 -9.15 13.80
C GLY A 55 -5.64 -10.66 13.52
N TYR A 56 -4.53 -11.35 13.76
CA TYR A 56 -4.47 -12.82 13.69
C TYR A 56 -5.43 -13.46 14.70
N ASN A 57 -5.48 -12.94 15.93
CA ASN A 57 -6.36 -13.46 16.96
C ASN A 57 -7.84 -13.28 16.60
N LEU A 58 -8.20 -12.11 16.04
CA LEU A 58 -9.56 -11.83 15.56
C LEU A 58 -9.98 -12.82 14.46
N ARG A 59 -9.09 -13.05 13.49
CA ARG A 59 -9.33 -14.07 12.46
C ARG A 59 -9.50 -15.46 13.04
N MET A 60 -8.69 -15.83 14.03
CA MET A 60 -8.75 -17.16 14.65
C MET A 60 -10.07 -17.40 15.38
N ILE A 61 -10.56 -16.44 16.16
CA ILE A 61 -11.85 -16.59 16.86
C ILE A 61 -13.04 -16.60 15.89
N TYR A 62 -12.98 -15.81 14.80
CA TYR A 62 -13.97 -15.85 13.73
C TYR A 62 -14.05 -17.24 13.07
N ARG A 63 -12.89 -17.77 12.63
CA ARG A 63 -12.84 -19.10 12.00
C ARG A 63 -13.27 -20.21 12.94
N ARG A 64 -12.91 -20.11 14.23
CA ARG A 64 -13.32 -21.07 15.25
C ARG A 64 -14.84 -21.08 15.45
N ALA A 65 -15.49 -19.91 15.41
CA ALA A 65 -16.94 -19.84 15.47
C ALA A 65 -17.59 -20.48 14.23
N MET A 66 -17.08 -20.19 13.03
CA MET A 66 -17.52 -20.84 11.78
C MET A 66 -17.34 -22.36 11.83
N ASP A 67 -16.18 -22.84 12.29
CA ASP A 67 -15.88 -24.27 12.41
C ASP A 67 -16.89 -24.98 13.35
N PHE A 68 -17.31 -24.34 14.44
CA PHE A 68 -18.34 -24.90 15.33
C PHE A 68 -19.70 -24.98 14.66
N ILE A 69 -20.14 -23.91 13.99
CA ILE A 69 -21.41 -23.86 13.26
C ILE A 69 -21.47 -25.01 12.24
N GLU A 70 -20.43 -25.18 11.45
CA GLU A 70 -20.37 -26.24 10.45
C GLU A 70 -20.26 -27.65 11.07
N ALA A 71 -19.45 -27.82 12.12
CA ALA A 71 -19.25 -29.13 12.75
C ALA A 71 -20.55 -29.72 13.33
N TYR A 72 -21.46 -28.86 13.79
CA TYR A 72 -22.77 -29.26 14.32
C TYR A 72 -23.92 -29.04 13.34
N GLY A 73 -23.65 -28.53 12.13
CA GLY A 73 -24.67 -28.29 11.10
C GLY A 73 -25.74 -27.28 11.51
N TRP A 74 -25.36 -26.24 12.26
CA TRP A 74 -26.27 -25.18 12.66
C TRP A 74 -26.54 -24.22 11.49
N ASP A 75 -27.81 -23.86 11.30
CA ASP A 75 -28.23 -22.80 10.38
C ASP A 75 -28.16 -21.45 11.11
N LEU A 76 -26.94 -20.92 11.22
CA LEU A 76 -26.64 -19.72 12.00
C LEU A 76 -25.65 -18.84 11.23
N ASP A 77 -26.03 -17.59 10.97
CA ASP A 77 -25.11 -16.58 10.43
C ASP A 77 -24.46 -15.80 11.58
N LEU A 78 -23.14 -15.62 11.54
CA LEU A 78 -22.42 -14.88 12.58
C LEU A 78 -22.78 -13.39 12.59
N GLY A 79 -23.19 -12.82 11.46
CA GLY A 79 -23.70 -11.45 11.36
C GLY A 79 -24.95 -11.25 12.22
N ASP A 80 -25.89 -12.20 12.17
CA ASP A 80 -27.11 -12.15 13.00
C ASP A 80 -26.76 -12.18 14.49
N VAL A 81 -25.84 -13.06 14.91
CA VAL A 81 -25.41 -13.18 16.31
C VAL A 81 -24.74 -11.90 16.80
N VAL A 82 -23.90 -11.30 15.96
CA VAL A 82 -23.23 -10.04 16.28
C VAL A 82 -24.23 -8.89 16.38
N GLN A 83 -25.24 -8.85 15.51
CA GLN A 83 -26.34 -7.90 15.62
C GLN A 83 -27.13 -8.08 16.92
N TRP A 84 -27.46 -9.32 17.32
CA TRP A 84 -28.12 -9.57 18.60
C TRP A 84 -27.29 -9.08 19.80
N HIS A 85 -25.96 -9.24 19.74
CA HIS A 85 -25.08 -8.67 20.76
C HIS A 85 -25.11 -7.15 20.79
N ALA A 86 -25.07 -6.48 19.63
CA ALA A 86 -25.15 -5.03 19.54
C ALA A 86 -26.47 -4.49 20.11
N GLU A 87 -27.60 -5.12 19.75
CA GLU A 87 -28.92 -4.76 20.26
C GLU A 87 -29.03 -4.97 21.78
N TYR A 88 -28.50 -6.09 22.29
CA TYR A 88 -28.49 -6.38 23.73
C TYR A 88 -27.62 -5.38 24.52
N LEU A 89 -26.48 -4.96 23.96
CA LEU A 89 -25.51 -4.09 24.63
C LEU A 89 -25.83 -2.60 24.49
N LYS A 90 -26.71 -2.21 23.57
CA LYS A 90 -27.11 -0.82 23.30
C LYS A 90 -27.34 0.06 24.54
N PRO A 91 -28.00 -0.40 25.63
CA PRO A 91 -28.22 0.45 26.80
C PRO A 91 -26.94 0.88 27.52
N GLN A 92 -25.84 0.13 27.37
CA GLN A 92 -24.55 0.37 28.01
C GLN A 92 -23.49 0.84 27.01
N TYR A 93 -23.55 0.35 25.78
CA TYR A 93 -22.58 0.57 24.70
C TYR A 93 -23.33 0.88 23.39
N PRO A 94 -23.94 2.07 23.26
CA PRO A 94 -24.68 2.45 22.05
C PRO A 94 -23.82 2.40 20.78
N GLU A 95 -22.53 2.68 20.90
CA GLU A 95 -21.54 2.67 19.82
C GLU A 95 -21.44 1.30 19.12
N MET A 96 -21.77 0.21 19.82
CA MET A 96 -21.76 -1.14 19.25
C MET A 96 -22.82 -1.31 18.17
N LEU A 97 -23.97 -0.65 18.34
CA LEU A 97 -25.04 -0.65 17.34
C LEU A 97 -24.79 0.41 16.26
N GLU A 98 -24.15 1.53 16.59
CA GLU A 98 -23.79 2.56 15.61
C GLU A 98 -22.76 2.05 14.59
N GLY A 99 -21.82 1.20 15.02
CA GLY A 99 -20.80 0.59 14.15
C GLY A 99 -21.20 -0.72 13.47
N ILE A 100 -22.45 -1.19 13.63
CA ILE A 100 -22.84 -2.56 13.23
C ILE A 100 -22.71 -2.81 11.72
N ASP A 101 -23.05 -1.83 10.89
CA ASP A 101 -23.02 -1.98 9.43
C ASP A 101 -21.59 -2.27 8.94
N GLU A 102 -20.61 -1.52 9.46
CA GLU A 102 -19.17 -1.72 9.19
C GLU A 102 -18.71 -3.12 9.63
N VAL A 103 -19.15 -3.56 10.82
CA VAL A 103 -18.84 -4.89 11.35
C VAL A 103 -19.38 -5.99 10.44
N LEU A 104 -20.63 -5.86 9.99
CA LEU A 104 -21.27 -6.86 9.11
C LEU A 104 -20.54 -6.98 7.77
N GLU A 105 -20.09 -5.87 7.19
CA GLU A 105 -19.28 -5.89 5.97
C GLU A 105 -17.95 -6.63 6.15
N ILE A 106 -17.25 -6.36 7.26
CA ILE A 106 -15.98 -7.03 7.59
C ILE A 106 -16.19 -8.54 7.77
N LEU A 107 -17.25 -8.94 8.48
CA LEU A 107 -17.57 -10.35 8.72
C LEU A 107 -17.95 -11.06 7.42
N GLU A 108 -18.71 -10.41 6.54
CA GLU A 108 -19.06 -10.98 5.23
C GLU A 108 -17.82 -11.21 4.37
N HIS A 109 -16.88 -10.27 4.39
CA HIS A 109 -15.61 -10.44 3.69
C HIS A 109 -14.77 -11.60 4.28
N GLU A 110 -14.70 -11.74 5.61
CA GLU A 110 -14.04 -12.90 6.23
C GLU A 110 -14.79 -14.23 5.96
N ARG A 111 -16.12 -14.22 5.84
CA ARG A 111 -16.93 -15.38 5.44
C ARG A 111 -16.55 -15.87 4.05
N LYS A 112 -16.49 -14.96 3.07
CA LYS A 112 -16.04 -15.27 1.70
C LYS A 112 -14.64 -15.87 1.70
N LYS A 113 -13.70 -15.25 2.43
CA LYS A 113 -12.32 -15.76 2.57
C LYS A 113 -12.26 -17.14 3.21
N TYR A 114 -13.05 -17.37 4.25
CA TYR A 114 -13.12 -18.65 4.96
C TYR A 114 -13.54 -19.78 4.01
N TYR A 115 -14.63 -19.59 3.25
CA TYR A 115 -15.09 -20.60 2.30
C TYR A 115 -14.14 -20.82 1.13
N GLN A 116 -13.58 -19.75 0.56
CA GLN A 116 -12.54 -19.85 -0.47
C GLN A 116 -11.32 -20.64 0.02
N MET A 117 -10.90 -20.37 1.26
CA MET A 117 -9.81 -21.07 1.90
C MET A 117 -10.12 -22.55 2.12
N LYS A 118 -11.32 -22.86 2.61
CA LYS A 118 -11.78 -24.23 2.86
C LYS A 118 -11.86 -25.02 1.56
N GLU A 119 -12.37 -24.42 0.49
CA GLU A 119 -12.41 -25.06 -0.83
C GLU A 119 -10.99 -25.33 -1.37
N LYS A 120 -10.10 -24.34 -1.26
CA LYS A 120 -8.68 -24.51 -1.63
C LYS A 120 -8.02 -25.62 -0.81
N THR A 121 -8.27 -25.63 0.50
CA THR A 121 -7.78 -26.64 1.45
C THR A 121 -8.27 -28.02 1.06
N ARG A 122 -9.57 -28.18 0.77
CA ARG A 122 -10.14 -29.45 0.28
C ARG A 122 -9.42 -29.95 -0.97
N ARG A 123 -9.22 -29.09 -1.98
CA ARG A 123 -8.50 -29.44 -3.22
C ARG A 123 -7.04 -29.85 -2.96
N ILE A 124 -6.37 -29.18 -2.02
CA ILE A 124 -4.99 -29.52 -1.63
C ILE A 124 -4.97 -30.88 -0.91
N ILE A 125 -5.85 -31.07 0.07
CA ILE A 125 -6.00 -32.31 0.83
C ILE A 125 -6.31 -33.49 -0.11
N GLU A 126 -7.21 -33.33 -1.09
CA GLU A 126 -7.52 -34.35 -2.08
C GLU A 126 -6.30 -34.76 -2.92
N ARG A 127 -5.41 -33.83 -3.25
CA ARG A 127 -4.16 -34.12 -3.97
C ARG A 127 -3.10 -34.78 -3.09
N LEU A 128 -3.16 -34.54 -1.79
CA LEU A 128 -2.21 -35.07 -0.80
C LEU A 128 -2.62 -36.45 -0.26
N LYS A 129 -3.89 -36.86 -0.42
CA LYS A 129 -4.37 -38.18 -0.02
C LYS A 129 -3.52 -39.28 -0.68
N GLY A 130 -3.02 -40.20 0.15
CA GLY A 130 -2.14 -41.30 -0.28
C GLY A 130 -0.66 -40.93 -0.44
N ARG A 131 -0.27 -39.66 -0.17
CA ARG A 131 1.12 -39.21 -0.18
C ARG A 131 1.60 -38.97 1.25
N ARG A 132 2.85 -39.34 1.55
CA ARG A 132 3.47 -39.06 2.84
C ARG A 132 4.00 -37.62 2.83
N LEU A 133 3.47 -36.77 3.71
CA LEU A 133 3.93 -35.39 3.90
C LEU A 133 5.19 -35.35 4.75
N THR A 134 6.15 -34.50 4.37
CA THR A 134 7.28 -34.16 5.26
C THR A 134 6.85 -33.13 6.30
N GLU A 135 7.66 -32.97 7.36
CA GLU A 135 7.41 -31.97 8.40
C GLU A 135 7.53 -30.54 7.86
N GLU A 136 8.48 -30.28 6.95
CA GLU A 136 8.64 -29.00 6.28
C GLU A 136 7.44 -28.66 5.38
N GLU A 137 6.87 -29.65 4.68
CA GLU A 137 5.66 -29.48 3.88
C GLU A 137 4.46 -29.15 4.79
N MET A 138 4.32 -29.81 5.95
CA MET A 138 3.27 -29.48 6.91
C MET A 138 3.38 -28.04 7.43
N VAL A 139 4.61 -27.57 7.72
CA VAL A 139 4.85 -26.17 8.13
C VAL A 139 4.55 -25.21 6.98
N GLU A 140 4.89 -25.56 5.74
CA GLU A 140 4.56 -24.74 4.56
C GLU A 140 3.06 -24.68 4.29
N LEU A 141 2.32 -25.78 4.44
CA LEU A 141 0.87 -25.81 4.33
C LEU A 141 0.20 -24.91 5.39
N TYR A 142 0.76 -24.86 6.59
CA TYR A 142 0.31 -23.97 7.65
C TYR A 142 0.60 -22.49 7.35
N ASP A 143 1.83 -22.16 6.96
CA ASP A 143 2.24 -20.77 6.69
C ASP A 143 1.64 -20.20 5.40
N SER A 144 1.69 -20.96 4.31
CA SER A 144 1.32 -20.51 2.97
C SER A 144 -0.16 -20.69 2.67
N HIS A 145 -0.80 -21.65 3.35
CA HIS A 145 -2.17 -22.06 3.06
C HIS A 145 -3.04 -22.16 4.30
N GLY A 146 -2.59 -21.73 5.49
CA GLY A 146 -3.39 -21.68 6.71
C GLY A 146 -4.02 -23.02 7.11
N ILE A 147 -3.51 -24.14 6.60
CA ILE A 147 -4.03 -25.47 6.87
C ILE A 147 -3.44 -25.94 8.19
N THR A 148 -4.28 -26.09 9.21
CA THR A 148 -3.83 -26.57 10.52
C THR A 148 -3.47 -28.06 10.46
N PRO A 149 -2.53 -28.54 11.29
CA PRO A 149 -2.27 -29.97 11.44
C PRO A 149 -3.53 -30.75 11.83
N GLN A 150 -4.45 -30.12 12.58
CA GLN A 150 -5.70 -30.72 12.97
C GLN A 150 -6.61 -30.99 11.77
N ALA A 151 -6.66 -30.07 10.79
CA ALA A 151 -7.41 -30.25 9.55
C ALA A 151 -6.81 -31.38 8.68
N LEU A 152 -5.48 -31.54 8.68
CA LEU A 152 -4.81 -32.66 8.00
C LEU A 152 -5.10 -34.00 8.68
N LEU A 153 -5.15 -34.01 10.01
CA LEU A 153 -5.45 -35.18 10.84
C LEU A 153 -6.91 -35.63 10.64
N SER A 154 -7.87 -34.70 10.73
CA SER A 154 -9.30 -34.99 10.53
C SER A 154 -9.62 -35.45 9.11
N SER A 155 -8.80 -35.07 8.13
CA SER A 155 -8.95 -35.45 6.72
C SER A 155 -8.24 -36.76 6.35
N GLY A 156 -7.55 -37.40 7.31
CA GLY A 156 -6.83 -38.66 7.12
C GLY A 156 -5.57 -38.55 6.26
N VAL A 157 -5.00 -37.35 6.11
CA VAL A 157 -3.76 -37.13 5.33
C VAL A 157 -2.52 -37.40 6.18
N ILE A 158 -2.61 -37.16 7.49
CA ILE A 158 -1.56 -37.48 8.47
C ILE A 158 -2.17 -38.32 9.60
N GLU A 159 -1.36 -39.18 10.21
CA GLU A 159 -1.79 -40.03 11.33
C GLU A 159 -1.56 -39.37 12.70
N ARG A 160 -0.62 -38.42 12.76
CA ARG A 160 -0.26 -37.68 13.98
C ARG A 160 0.33 -36.32 13.63
N VAL A 161 0.13 -35.36 14.52
CA VAL A 161 0.80 -34.05 14.46
C VAL A 161 2.21 -34.19 15.08
N PRO A 162 3.28 -33.68 14.44
CA PRO A 162 4.61 -33.67 15.04
C PRO A 162 4.65 -32.88 16.37
N PRO A 163 5.30 -33.38 17.44
CA PRO A 163 5.31 -32.73 18.75
C PRO A 163 5.95 -31.34 18.76
N ASP A 164 6.90 -31.10 17.86
CA ASP A 164 7.65 -29.84 17.71
C ASP A 164 7.10 -28.94 16.58
N PHE A 165 5.94 -29.27 16.00
CA PHE A 165 5.35 -28.55 14.87
C PHE A 165 5.26 -27.04 15.10
N PHE A 166 4.61 -26.62 16.19
CA PHE A 166 4.45 -25.20 16.51
C PHE A 166 5.76 -24.51 16.89
N LYS A 167 6.73 -25.25 17.44
CA LYS A 167 8.08 -24.73 17.70
C LYS A 167 8.80 -24.41 16.40
N ARG A 168 8.71 -25.27 15.38
CA ARG A 168 9.29 -25.03 14.04
C ARG A 168 8.60 -23.92 13.26
N VAL A 169 7.28 -23.82 13.38
CA VAL A 169 6.52 -22.67 12.85
C VAL A 169 7.07 -21.39 13.49
N ALA A 170 7.22 -21.34 14.82
CA ALA A 170 7.81 -20.20 15.51
C ALA A 170 9.24 -19.90 15.05
N GLU A 171 10.13 -20.89 14.96
CA GLU A 171 11.52 -20.72 14.47
C GLU A 171 11.59 -20.22 13.02
N ARG A 172 10.66 -20.66 12.14
CA ARG A 172 10.56 -20.19 10.75
C ARG A 172 10.09 -18.73 10.66
N HIS A 173 9.21 -18.30 11.55
CA HIS A 173 8.77 -16.91 11.67
C HIS A 173 9.76 -16.02 12.41
N GLU A 174 10.58 -16.56 13.31
CA GLU A 174 11.74 -15.86 13.89
C GLU A 174 12.85 -15.67 12.85
N GLY A 175 13.07 -16.64 11.96
CA GLY A 175 14.03 -16.53 10.84
C GLY A 175 13.55 -15.66 9.67
N ARG A 176 12.24 -15.45 9.52
CA ARG A 176 11.61 -14.49 8.59
C ARG A 176 11.27 -13.15 9.24
N GLY A 177 11.39 -13.07 10.56
CA GLY A 177 11.23 -11.88 11.37
C GLY A 177 12.30 -10.88 11.00
N VAL A 178 11.95 -9.98 10.08
CA VAL A 178 12.81 -8.91 9.59
C VAL A 178 14.05 -9.52 8.92
N ALA A 179 14.04 -9.57 7.58
CA ALA A 179 15.26 -9.16 6.90
C ALA A 179 15.55 -7.78 7.46
N ARG A 180 16.33 -7.73 8.56
CA ARG A 180 16.95 -6.53 9.06
C ARG A 180 17.71 -6.07 7.84
N VAL A 181 17.09 -5.17 7.07
CA VAL A 181 17.81 -4.15 6.31
C VAL A 181 18.92 -3.82 7.27
N LYS A 182 20.15 -4.24 6.94
CA LYS A 182 21.31 -4.09 7.81
C LYS A 182 21.31 -2.62 8.15
N THR A 183 20.74 -2.28 9.29
CA THR A 183 20.67 -0.93 9.79
C THR A 183 22.14 -0.69 10.02
N GLN A 184 22.73 0.17 9.20
CA GLN A 184 24.08 0.65 9.47
C GLN A 184 24.06 0.98 10.96
N LYS A 185 24.96 0.37 11.75
CA LYS A 185 25.03 0.62 13.19
C LYS A 185 24.95 2.13 13.36
N GLU A 186 23.85 2.63 13.93
CA GLU A 186 23.70 4.05 14.19
C GLU A 186 24.90 4.43 15.05
N VAL A 187 25.74 5.32 14.52
CA VAL A 187 26.88 5.82 15.27
C VAL A 187 26.29 6.66 16.39
N LEU A 188 26.31 6.12 17.61
CA LEU A 188 25.87 6.85 18.78
C LEU A 188 26.95 7.84 19.19
N TYR A 189 26.59 9.11 19.24
CA TYR A 189 27.48 10.19 19.67
C TYR A 189 27.41 10.33 21.19
N ASN A 190 28.53 10.63 21.85
CA ASN A 190 28.50 10.95 23.27
C ASN A 190 27.97 12.39 23.46
N LEU A 191 26.74 12.51 23.94
CA LEU A 191 26.02 13.76 24.17
C LEU A 191 25.84 14.07 25.67
N GLU A 192 26.69 13.50 26.53
CA GLU A 192 26.66 13.77 27.96
C GLU A 192 26.84 15.27 28.24
N GLY A 193 25.92 15.85 29.03
CA GLY A 193 25.90 17.28 29.35
C GLY A 193 25.27 18.20 28.27
N VAL A 194 24.83 17.67 27.13
CA VAL A 194 24.13 18.46 26.10
C VAL A 194 22.65 18.58 26.47
N SER A 195 22.15 19.81 26.55
CA SER A 195 20.73 20.08 26.85
C SER A 195 19.82 19.72 25.67
N PRO A 196 18.53 19.42 25.91
CA PRO A 196 17.53 19.24 24.84
C PRO A 196 17.53 20.39 23.84
N THR A 197 17.41 20.09 22.54
CA THR A 197 17.33 21.13 21.50
C THR A 197 15.93 21.74 21.48
N GLU A 198 15.84 23.08 21.53
CA GLU A 198 14.60 23.81 21.31
C GLU A 198 14.16 23.72 19.82
N ILE A 199 12.91 23.34 19.60
CA ILE A 199 12.37 23.02 18.28
C ILE A 199 11.55 24.19 17.74
N LEU A 200 12.13 24.96 16.83
CA LEU A 200 11.53 26.21 16.35
C LEU A 200 10.44 26.00 15.29
N TYR A 201 10.48 24.88 14.55
CA TYR A 201 9.54 24.61 13.46
C TYR A 201 8.16 24.13 13.93
N TYR A 202 7.94 23.97 15.24
CA TYR A 202 6.63 23.59 15.79
C TYR A 202 5.61 24.72 15.73
N ASP A 203 6.08 25.96 15.86
CA ASP A 203 5.26 27.16 15.85
C ASP A 203 5.04 27.68 14.42
N ASP A 204 6.10 27.73 13.61
CA ASP A 204 6.03 28.18 12.22
C ASP A 204 6.90 27.32 11.30
N TYR A 205 6.27 26.51 10.46
CA TYR A 205 6.96 25.69 9.47
C TYR A 205 7.65 26.54 8.37
N SER A 206 7.26 27.81 8.22
CA SER A 206 7.82 28.75 7.26
C SER A 206 9.05 29.50 7.79
N LEU A 207 9.44 29.28 9.05
CA LEU A 207 10.71 29.73 9.58
C LEU A 207 11.87 28.95 8.94
N ILE A 208 12.50 29.58 7.94
CA ILE A 208 13.63 28.99 7.19
C ILE A 208 14.99 29.61 7.51
N GLU A 209 15.02 30.79 8.13
CA GLU A 209 16.24 31.47 8.54
C GLU A 209 16.22 31.71 10.04
N PHE A 210 17.30 31.32 10.73
CA PHE A 210 17.42 31.48 12.18
C PHE A 210 18.89 31.48 12.62
N LYS A 211 19.13 31.83 13.88
CA LYS A 211 20.45 31.72 14.52
C LYS A 211 20.42 30.71 15.65
N GLY A 212 21.37 29.78 15.62
CA GLY A 212 21.58 28.78 16.67
C GLY A 212 22.99 28.85 17.23
N ARG A 213 23.15 28.59 18.52
CA ARG A 213 24.45 28.44 19.18
C ARG A 213 24.89 27.00 19.10
N ILE A 214 26.15 26.77 18.73
CA ILE A 214 26.74 25.44 18.73
C ILE A 214 26.92 24.98 20.18
N VAL A 215 26.25 23.89 20.57
CA VAL A 215 26.37 23.31 21.92
C VAL A 215 27.21 22.04 21.95
N TRP A 216 27.41 21.41 20.79
CA TRP A 216 28.23 20.21 20.66
C TRP A 216 28.73 20.04 19.22
N MET A 217 29.93 19.48 19.07
CA MET A 217 30.51 19.13 17.77
C MET A 217 31.26 17.80 17.85
N GLY A 218 31.09 16.96 16.82
CA GLY A 218 31.83 15.71 16.64
C GLY A 218 32.10 15.44 15.17
N GLY A 219 33.32 15.77 14.72
CA GLY A 219 33.70 15.62 13.31
C GLY A 219 32.89 16.55 12.40
N GLU A 220 32.06 15.97 11.53
CA GLU A 220 31.17 16.68 10.61
C GLU A 220 29.74 16.80 11.17
N VAL A 221 29.50 16.46 12.43
CA VAL A 221 28.17 16.51 13.07
C VAL A 221 28.15 17.58 14.15
N VAL A 222 27.07 18.36 14.17
CA VAL A 222 26.90 19.52 15.06
C VAL A 222 25.51 19.50 15.72
N ALA A 223 25.46 19.84 17.01
CA ALA A 223 24.22 20.11 17.72
C ALA A 223 24.10 21.60 18.04
N LEU A 224 22.88 22.13 17.91
CA LEU A 224 22.54 23.51 18.27
C LEU A 224 21.65 23.53 19.52
N ASP A 225 21.68 24.64 20.25
CA ASP A 225 20.73 24.91 21.36
C ASP A 225 19.28 24.93 20.87
N ARG A 226 19.05 25.49 19.68
CA ARG A 226 17.76 25.55 19.00
C ARG A 226 17.90 25.37 17.50
N THR A 227 16.88 24.79 16.87
CA THR A 227 16.90 24.58 15.41
C THR A 227 15.52 24.64 14.77
N ALA A 228 15.46 25.23 13.57
CA ALA A 228 14.31 25.10 12.69
C ALA A 228 14.45 23.93 11.70
N PHE A 229 15.60 23.25 11.62
CA PHE A 229 15.76 22.08 10.73
C PHE A 229 14.95 20.88 11.27
N TYR A 230 14.11 20.30 10.42
CA TYR A 230 13.38 19.08 10.70
C TYR A 230 14.29 17.85 10.53
N PRO A 231 14.40 16.98 11.55
CA PRO A 231 15.11 15.70 11.45
C PRO A 231 14.22 14.63 10.84
N THR A 232 14.82 13.63 10.17
CA THR A 232 14.08 12.50 9.60
C THR A 232 13.28 11.78 10.69
N SER A 233 11.95 11.81 10.59
CA SER A 233 11.04 11.22 11.58
C SER A 233 9.61 11.13 11.02
N GLY A 234 8.77 10.26 11.59
CA GLY A 234 7.35 10.15 11.21
C GLY A 234 7.10 9.86 9.71
N GLY A 235 8.08 9.22 9.05
CA GLY A 235 8.07 8.98 7.61
C GLY A 235 8.48 10.19 6.76
N GLN A 236 8.61 11.40 7.30
CA GLN A 236 9.08 12.58 6.58
C GLN A 236 10.61 12.63 6.55
N MET A 237 11.19 12.90 5.38
CA MET A 237 12.63 13.15 5.25
C MET A 237 13.08 14.43 5.99
N HIS A 238 14.33 14.47 6.41
CA HIS A 238 14.95 15.67 6.95
C HIS A 238 15.01 16.83 5.95
N ASP A 239 15.11 18.03 6.51
CA ASP A 239 15.49 19.23 5.77
C ASP A 239 16.97 19.24 5.40
N LYS A 240 17.26 20.01 4.36
CA LYS A 240 18.61 20.37 3.95
C LYS A 240 18.74 21.87 3.94
N GLY A 241 19.97 22.36 3.88
CA GLY A 241 20.23 23.78 3.85
C GLY A 241 21.68 24.07 4.18
N TRP A 242 21.91 25.15 4.92
CA TRP A 242 23.23 25.67 5.21
C TRP A 242 23.34 26.15 6.66
N MET A 243 24.52 25.95 7.24
CA MET A 243 24.99 26.59 8.47
C MET A 243 26.22 27.42 8.11
N ASP A 244 26.09 28.74 8.20
CA ASP A 244 26.97 29.70 7.54
C ASP A 244 27.14 29.31 6.04
N ASP A 245 28.37 29.03 5.62
CA ASP A 245 28.70 28.63 4.24
C ASP A 245 28.73 27.09 4.02
N VAL A 246 28.40 26.29 5.03
CA VAL A 246 28.55 24.82 4.99
C VAL A 246 27.20 24.14 4.82
N GLU A 247 27.11 23.23 3.85
CA GLU A 247 25.87 22.51 3.53
C GLU A 247 25.51 21.50 4.63
N VAL A 248 24.26 21.54 5.10
CA VAL A 248 23.63 20.54 5.95
C VAL A 248 23.02 19.46 5.06
N VAL A 249 23.59 18.26 5.10
CA VAL A 249 23.20 17.15 4.20
C VAL A 249 22.25 16.15 4.84
N GLU A 250 22.22 16.09 6.18
CA GLU A 250 21.35 15.19 6.94
C GLU A 250 21.03 15.80 8.32
N VAL A 251 19.81 15.60 8.80
CA VAL A 251 19.38 15.99 10.14
C VAL A 251 18.68 14.81 10.80
N PHE A 252 19.09 14.47 12.02
CA PHE A 252 18.58 13.30 12.76
C PHE A 252 18.52 13.60 14.27
N LYS A 253 17.76 12.80 15.01
CA LYS A 253 17.60 12.97 16.46
C LYS A 253 18.32 11.84 17.21
N GLN A 254 18.97 12.19 18.32
CA GLN A 254 19.45 11.22 19.31
C GLN A 254 18.91 11.65 20.69
N GLY A 255 17.90 10.94 21.18
CA GLY A 255 17.14 11.38 22.36
C GLY A 255 16.41 12.70 22.08
N SER A 256 16.65 13.70 22.92
CA SER A 256 16.07 15.06 22.81
C SER A 256 16.96 16.05 22.06
N VAL A 257 18.11 15.62 21.53
CA VAL A 257 19.07 16.46 20.81
C VAL A 257 18.91 16.27 19.30
N VAL A 258 18.89 17.37 18.55
CA VAL A 258 18.89 17.37 17.09
C VAL A 258 20.33 17.55 16.58
N LEU A 259 20.77 16.61 15.76
CA LEU A 259 22.09 16.55 15.17
C LEU A 259 22.03 16.87 13.68
N HIS A 260 23.01 17.63 13.21
CA HIS A 260 23.11 18.11 11.84
C HIS A 260 24.43 17.62 11.26
N ARG A 261 24.38 16.79 10.21
CA ARG A 261 25.56 16.36 9.47
C ARG A 261 25.85 17.37 8.37
N LEU A 262 27.10 17.80 8.32
CA LEU A 262 27.60 18.80 7.40
C LEU A 262 28.44 18.16 6.30
N ARG A 263 28.43 18.76 5.10
CA ARG A 263 29.40 18.44 4.04
C ARG A 263 30.65 19.29 4.26
N GLY A 264 31.47 18.88 5.22
CA GLY A 264 32.67 19.60 5.66
C GLY A 264 32.57 20.04 7.11
N ARG A 265 33.35 21.05 7.49
CA ARG A 265 33.45 21.54 8.87
C ARG A 265 33.18 23.04 8.94
N LEU A 266 32.52 23.46 10.02
CA LEU A 266 32.35 24.87 10.35
C LEU A 266 33.69 25.50 10.73
N LYS A 267 33.83 26.79 10.47
CA LYS A 267 34.95 27.61 10.95
C LYS A 267 34.81 27.97 12.43
N LYS A 268 33.56 28.03 12.91
CA LYS A 268 33.16 28.32 14.29
C LYS A 268 33.12 27.06 15.15
N GLY A 269 33.39 27.21 16.44
CA GLY A 269 33.42 26.15 17.44
C GLY A 269 32.24 26.18 18.43
N VAL A 270 32.28 25.27 19.41
CA VAL A 270 31.29 25.20 20.49
C VAL A 270 31.22 26.53 21.25
N GLY A 271 30.00 27.00 21.52
CA GLY A 271 29.69 28.27 22.18
C GLY A 271 29.41 29.43 21.22
N GLU A 272 29.84 29.32 19.96
CA GLU A 272 29.63 30.35 18.94
C GLU A 272 28.28 30.21 18.24
N VAL A 273 27.83 31.30 17.59
CA VAL A 273 26.54 31.38 16.90
C VAL A 273 26.74 31.25 15.39
N VAL A 274 25.92 30.39 14.76
CA VAL A 274 25.87 30.20 13.31
C VAL A 274 24.57 30.72 12.73
N ASP A 275 24.65 31.29 11.54
CA ASP A 275 23.49 31.66 10.74
C ASP A 275 23.01 30.43 9.96
N CYS A 276 21.74 30.07 10.11
CA CYS A 276 21.17 28.85 9.53
C CYS A 276 20.12 29.22 8.49
N ARG A 277 20.15 28.54 7.34
CA ARG A 277 19.16 28.70 6.27
C ARG A 277 18.72 27.35 5.72
N ILE A 278 17.42 27.11 5.66
CA ILE A 278 16.80 25.88 5.14
C ILE A 278 16.47 26.03 3.65
N ASP A 279 16.58 24.95 2.89
CA ASP A 279 16.05 24.84 1.53
C ASP A 279 14.51 24.88 1.56
N TRP A 280 13.94 26.03 1.20
CA TRP A 280 12.51 26.28 1.24
C TRP A 280 11.71 25.37 0.31
N ASP A 281 12.19 25.13 -0.91
CA ASP A 281 11.46 24.32 -1.90
C ASP A 281 11.32 22.89 -1.40
N ARG A 282 12.40 22.35 -0.83
CA ARG A 282 12.39 21.05 -0.17
C ARG A 282 11.42 21.02 1.02
N ARG A 283 11.52 22.00 1.93
CA ARG A 283 10.66 22.10 3.12
C ARG A 283 9.19 22.14 2.73
N LYS A 284 8.83 23.02 1.79
CA LYS A 284 7.45 23.19 1.32
C LYS A 284 6.92 21.89 0.70
N GLN A 285 7.68 21.25 -0.19
CA GLN A 285 7.25 20.00 -0.82
C GLN A 285 7.02 18.87 0.20
N LEU A 286 7.89 18.75 1.22
CA LEU A 286 7.72 17.77 2.29
C LEU A 286 6.50 18.08 3.16
N ALA A 287 6.26 19.35 3.51
CA ALA A 287 5.08 19.78 4.26
C ALA A 287 3.77 19.60 3.47
N GLN A 288 3.80 19.81 2.14
CA GLN A 288 2.69 19.53 1.23
C GLN A 288 2.33 18.04 1.25
N HIS A 289 3.30 17.15 1.08
CA HIS A 289 3.09 15.71 1.18
C HIS A 289 2.63 15.28 2.58
N HIS A 290 3.14 15.90 3.65
CA HIS A 290 2.75 15.55 5.01
C HIS A 290 1.29 15.94 5.29
N THR A 291 0.91 17.18 5.03
CA THR A 291 -0.47 17.65 5.25
C THR A 291 -1.45 16.87 4.38
N SER A 292 -1.06 16.56 3.13
CA SER A 292 -1.86 15.71 2.24
C SER A 292 -2.03 14.28 2.77
N THR A 293 -1.08 13.76 3.56
CA THR A 293 -1.24 12.46 4.24
C THR A 293 -2.39 12.50 5.22
N HIS A 294 -2.51 13.56 6.03
CA HIS A 294 -3.63 13.73 6.97
C HIS A 294 -4.97 13.89 6.23
N ILE A 295 -4.99 14.69 5.16
CA ILE A 295 -6.19 14.87 4.33
C ILE A 295 -6.65 13.52 3.78
N ILE A 296 -5.76 12.74 3.15
CA ILE A 296 -6.11 11.44 2.58
C ILE A 296 -6.53 10.46 3.68
N ASN A 297 -5.87 10.46 4.85
CA ASN A 297 -6.22 9.58 5.97
C ASN A 297 -7.63 9.89 6.52
N GLY A 298 -7.94 11.17 6.75
CA GLY A 298 -9.26 11.62 7.18
C GLY A 298 -10.35 11.28 6.15
N VAL A 299 -10.10 11.57 4.88
CA VAL A 299 -11.05 11.27 3.77
C VAL A 299 -11.26 9.76 3.59
N ALA A 300 -10.21 8.95 3.74
CA ALA A 300 -10.35 7.50 3.70
C ALA A 300 -11.22 6.99 4.87
N ARG A 301 -11.08 7.58 6.06
CA ARG A 301 -11.88 7.24 7.23
C ARG A 301 -13.35 7.64 7.08
N GLU A 302 -13.62 8.83 6.55
CA GLU A 302 -14.99 9.27 6.21
C GLU A 302 -15.67 8.32 5.22
N ARG A 303 -14.91 7.80 4.24
CA ARG A 303 -15.44 6.95 3.18
C ARG A 303 -15.61 5.48 3.60
N PHE A 304 -14.61 4.91 4.24
CA PHE A 304 -14.55 3.46 4.49
C PHE A 304 -14.94 3.09 5.92
N GLY A 305 -14.90 4.01 6.87
CA GLY A 305 -15.27 3.74 8.26
C GLY A 305 -14.11 3.84 9.25
N ASN A 306 -14.39 3.49 10.50
CA ASN A 306 -13.51 3.74 11.64
C ASN A 306 -12.33 2.78 11.72
N HIS A 307 -12.39 1.64 11.02
CA HIS A 307 -11.28 0.70 10.90
C HIS A 307 -10.08 1.23 10.12
N ILE A 308 -10.16 2.42 9.51
CA ILE A 308 -9.02 3.06 8.83
C ILE A 308 -8.04 3.63 9.88
N TRP A 309 -6.90 2.96 9.97
CA TRP A 309 -5.74 3.31 10.78
C TRP A 309 -4.48 3.34 9.95
N GLN A 310 -3.60 4.30 10.21
CA GLN A 310 -2.29 4.34 9.57
C GLN A 310 -1.41 3.19 10.08
N ALA A 311 -1.02 2.30 9.17
CA ALA A 311 -0.03 1.25 9.37
C ALA A 311 1.40 1.71 9.05
N GLY A 312 1.55 2.79 8.28
CA GLY A 312 2.84 3.37 7.92
C GLY A 312 2.71 4.53 6.94
N ALA A 313 3.74 5.37 6.89
CA ALA A 313 3.79 6.48 5.92
C ALA A 313 5.23 6.82 5.55
N GLU A 314 5.43 7.37 4.36
CA GLU A 314 6.72 7.89 3.89
C GLU A 314 6.47 9.11 3.00
N LYS A 315 7.22 10.18 3.23
CA LYS A 315 7.13 11.44 2.51
C LYS A 315 8.52 11.86 2.07
N THR A 316 8.74 11.84 0.76
CA THR A 316 9.96 12.30 0.09
C THR A 316 9.65 13.55 -0.74
N THR A 317 10.65 14.14 -1.42
CA THR A 317 10.39 15.25 -2.34
C THR A 317 9.66 14.79 -3.61
N GLU A 318 9.87 13.53 -4.02
CA GLU A 318 9.36 13.00 -5.30
C GLU A 318 8.00 12.32 -5.17
N LYS A 319 7.71 11.75 -3.99
CA LYS A 319 6.50 10.96 -3.74
C LYS A 319 6.19 10.81 -2.26
N ALA A 320 4.93 10.53 -1.99
CA ALA A 320 4.44 10.13 -0.69
C ALA A 320 3.64 8.83 -0.77
N ARG A 321 3.56 8.12 0.36
CA ARG A 321 2.72 6.94 0.52
C ARG A 321 2.11 6.91 1.91
N LEU A 322 0.89 6.38 1.98
CA LEU A 322 0.15 6.11 3.20
C LEU A 322 -0.33 4.66 3.16
N ASP A 323 0.05 3.88 4.16
CA ASP A 323 -0.43 2.52 4.38
C ASP A 323 -1.57 2.60 5.38
N ILE A 324 -2.77 2.21 4.99
CA ILE A 324 -3.97 2.17 5.82
C ILE A 324 -4.41 0.73 6.09
N THR A 325 -5.02 0.50 7.24
CA THR A 325 -5.73 -0.73 7.52
C THR A 325 -7.03 -0.77 6.73
N HIS A 326 -7.21 -1.81 5.92
CA HIS A 326 -8.42 -2.01 5.14
C HIS A 326 -8.52 -3.48 4.72
N TYR A 327 -9.73 -4.05 4.75
CA TYR A 327 -9.94 -5.48 4.51
C TYR A 327 -9.86 -5.83 3.02
N GLU A 328 -10.21 -4.90 2.13
CA GLU A 328 -10.28 -5.08 0.68
C GLU A 328 -9.22 -4.28 -0.08
N SER A 329 -9.05 -4.59 -1.37
CA SER A 329 -8.22 -3.75 -2.26
C SER A 329 -9.06 -2.58 -2.76
N LEU A 330 -8.48 -1.40 -2.83
CA LEU A 330 -9.19 -0.21 -3.33
C LEU A 330 -9.43 -0.32 -4.84
N SER A 331 -10.69 -0.12 -5.25
CA SER A 331 -11.09 -0.07 -6.66
C SER A 331 -10.62 1.24 -7.31
N ARG A 332 -10.73 1.32 -8.64
CA ARG A 332 -10.45 2.58 -9.34
C ARG A 332 -11.47 3.66 -8.94
N GLU A 333 -12.75 3.29 -8.79
CA GLU A 333 -13.77 4.25 -8.32
C GLU A 333 -13.46 4.76 -6.92
N ASP A 334 -12.91 3.93 -6.03
CA ASP A 334 -12.48 4.34 -4.69
C ASP A 334 -11.36 5.37 -4.75
N LEU A 335 -10.31 5.10 -5.52
CA LEU A 335 -9.20 6.05 -5.65
C LEU A 335 -9.65 7.38 -6.23
N GLU A 336 -10.51 7.35 -7.26
CA GLU A 336 -11.04 8.56 -7.87
C GLU A 336 -11.92 9.35 -6.89
N ALA A 337 -12.70 8.66 -6.04
CA ALA A 337 -13.51 9.32 -5.04
C ALA A 337 -12.69 9.89 -3.88
N LEU A 338 -11.65 9.18 -3.43
CA LEU A 338 -10.69 9.69 -2.44
C LEU A 338 -9.97 10.93 -2.98
N GLU A 339 -9.48 10.87 -4.22
CA GLU A 339 -8.80 12.00 -4.87
C GLU A 339 -9.73 13.21 -4.99
N ARG A 340 -10.99 13.02 -5.43
CA ARG A 340 -11.98 14.11 -5.50
C ARG A 340 -12.23 14.73 -4.14
N ARG A 341 -12.59 13.93 -3.13
CA ARG A 341 -12.90 14.45 -1.79
C ARG A 341 -11.68 15.10 -1.12
N ALA A 342 -10.48 14.55 -1.33
CA ALA A 342 -9.25 15.17 -0.85
C ALA A 342 -9.00 16.55 -1.48
N ASN A 343 -9.28 16.74 -2.77
CA ASN A 343 -9.14 18.05 -3.42
C ASN A 343 -10.28 19.02 -3.03
N GLU A 344 -11.49 18.55 -2.75
CA GLU A 344 -12.54 19.40 -2.15
C GLU A 344 -12.07 19.97 -0.80
N VAL A 345 -11.47 19.14 0.06
CA VAL A 345 -10.85 19.59 1.32
C VAL A 345 -9.74 20.62 1.09
N VAL A 346 -8.96 20.49 0.01
CA VAL A 346 -7.95 21.49 -0.38
C VAL A 346 -8.61 22.81 -0.77
N GLU A 347 -9.70 22.77 -1.53
CA GLU A 347 -10.48 23.95 -1.94
C GLU A 347 -11.17 24.66 -0.77
N GLU A 348 -11.58 23.91 0.26
CA GLU A 348 -12.18 24.45 1.49
C GLU A 348 -11.22 25.34 2.31
N ALA A 349 -9.91 25.27 2.05
CA ALA A 349 -8.88 26.07 2.73
C ALA A 349 -8.93 25.98 4.27
N ILE A 350 -9.23 24.79 4.79
CA ILE A 350 -9.38 24.52 6.23
C ILE A 350 -8.06 24.85 6.96
N PRO A 351 -8.09 25.62 8.05
CA PRO A 351 -6.91 25.88 8.88
C PRO A 351 -6.29 24.61 9.44
N VAL A 352 -4.95 24.56 9.43
CA VAL A 352 -4.18 23.51 10.10
C VAL A 352 -3.62 24.09 11.39
N GLU A 353 -4.12 23.58 12.51
CA GLU A 353 -3.78 24.08 13.85
C GLU A 353 -2.79 23.13 14.53
N SER A 354 -1.79 23.69 15.21
CA SER A 354 -0.89 22.94 16.08
C SER A 354 -1.01 23.42 17.53
N MET A 355 -1.00 22.48 18.47
CA MET A 355 -1.06 22.77 19.90
C MET A 355 -0.20 21.80 20.70
N LEU A 356 0.43 22.31 21.76
CA LEU A 356 1.14 21.50 22.75
C LEU A 356 0.20 21.29 23.95
N LEU A 357 -0.17 20.05 24.20
CA LEU A 357 -1.10 19.67 25.27
C LEU A 357 -0.49 18.60 26.17
N PRO A 358 -0.75 18.61 27.49
CA PRO A 358 -0.56 17.45 28.32
C PRO A 358 -1.26 16.22 27.71
N ARG A 359 -0.61 15.06 27.75
CA ARG A 359 -1.11 13.82 27.14
C ARG A 359 -2.51 13.48 27.59
N ASP A 360 -2.76 13.56 28.89
CA ASP A 360 -4.04 13.23 29.50
C ASP A 360 -5.15 14.19 29.03
N GLU A 361 -4.83 15.47 28.84
CA GLU A 361 -5.75 16.45 28.26
C GLU A 361 -6.04 16.14 26.79
N ALA A 362 -4.99 15.85 26.00
CA ALA A 362 -5.13 15.52 24.58
C ALA A 362 -6.01 14.27 24.38
N GLU A 363 -5.75 13.20 25.13
CA GLU A 363 -6.54 11.95 25.08
C GLU A 363 -7.99 12.18 25.47
N ARG A 364 -8.26 12.99 26.52
CA ARG A 364 -9.64 13.33 26.90
C ARG A 364 -10.38 14.11 25.82
N ARG A 365 -9.68 15.01 25.10
CA ARG A 365 -10.30 15.89 24.11
C ARG A 365 -10.50 15.24 22.75
N PHE A 366 -9.56 14.40 22.32
CA PHE A 366 -9.49 13.88 20.95
C PHE A 366 -9.51 12.36 20.86
N GLY A 367 -9.50 11.67 21.99
CA GLY A 367 -9.47 10.21 22.07
C GLY A 367 -8.14 9.61 21.58
N PHE A 368 -8.15 8.29 21.38
CA PHE A 368 -6.96 7.55 20.95
C PHE A 368 -6.63 7.69 19.46
N ARG A 369 -7.48 8.37 18.68
CA ARG A 369 -7.22 8.72 17.27
C ARG A 369 -5.95 9.55 17.11
N LEU A 370 -5.51 10.23 18.17
CA LEU A 370 -4.21 10.89 18.24
C LEU A 370 -3.03 9.99 17.83
N TYR A 371 -3.15 8.67 17.99
CA TYR A 371 -2.05 7.72 17.82
C TYR A 371 -2.06 6.98 16.48
N GLN A 372 -2.70 7.53 15.44
CA GLN A 372 -2.62 7.04 14.05
C GLN A 372 -1.14 6.90 13.59
N GLY A 373 -0.30 7.88 13.93
CA GLY A 373 1.15 7.85 13.71
C GLY A 373 1.96 6.86 14.55
N GLY A 374 1.30 6.09 15.43
CA GLY A 374 1.92 5.26 16.46
C GLY A 374 2.05 5.97 17.81
N ALA A 375 2.57 5.23 18.80
CA ALA A 375 2.76 5.76 20.15
C ALA A 375 3.89 6.81 20.17
N VAL A 376 3.51 8.05 20.47
CA VAL A 376 4.46 9.15 20.71
C VAL A 376 4.90 9.10 22.17
N PRO A 377 6.19 9.17 22.53
CA PRO A 377 6.64 9.25 23.94
C PRO A 377 6.56 10.69 24.50
N GLY A 378 6.46 10.82 25.83
CA GLY A 378 6.51 12.12 26.54
C GLY A 378 5.21 12.51 27.24
N GLU A 379 5.28 13.46 28.17
CA GLU A 379 4.11 13.94 28.93
C GLU A 379 3.31 15.03 28.18
N VAL A 380 3.94 15.71 27.24
CA VAL A 380 3.33 16.73 26.37
C VAL A 380 3.34 16.23 24.95
N LEU A 381 2.18 16.29 24.30
CA LEU A 381 1.98 15.93 22.90
C LEU A 381 1.84 17.17 22.04
N ARG A 382 2.48 17.14 20.87
CA ARG A 382 2.14 18.06 19.78
C ARG A 382 0.99 17.48 18.99
N VAL A 383 -0.17 18.10 19.11
CA VAL A 383 -1.38 17.75 18.38
C VAL A 383 -1.50 18.64 17.16
N VAL A 384 -1.77 18.04 16.00
CA VAL A 384 -2.07 18.72 14.74
C VAL A 384 -3.52 18.40 14.39
N LYS A 385 -4.31 19.44 14.12
CA LYS A 385 -5.75 19.33 13.81
C LYS A 385 -6.04 20.02 12.47
N ILE A 386 -6.80 19.35 11.61
CA ILE A 386 -7.29 19.89 10.33
C ILE A 386 -8.82 19.92 10.40
N GLY A 387 -9.38 21.04 10.87
CA GLY A 387 -10.82 21.16 11.10
C GLY A 387 -11.38 19.95 11.85
N GLU A 388 -12.53 19.44 11.44
CA GLU A 388 -13.10 18.19 11.99
C GLU A 388 -12.67 16.93 11.22
N LEU A 389 -11.87 17.10 10.16
CA LEU A 389 -11.45 16.01 9.28
C LEU A 389 -10.46 15.06 9.97
N ASP A 390 -9.42 15.62 10.61
CA ASP A 390 -8.38 14.80 11.23
C ASP A 390 -7.69 15.50 12.41
N VAL A 391 -7.29 14.70 13.40
CA VAL A 391 -6.55 15.16 14.58
C VAL A 391 -5.58 14.07 15.04
N GLU A 392 -4.29 14.38 15.02
CA GLU A 392 -3.22 13.42 15.28
C GLU A 392 -2.09 14.02 16.11
N ALA A 393 -1.45 13.21 16.94
CA ALA A 393 -0.21 13.57 17.62
C ALA A 393 0.95 13.48 16.61
N CYS A 394 1.30 14.60 15.97
CA CYS A 394 2.29 14.65 14.91
C CYS A 394 3.40 15.68 15.17
N GLY A 395 4.64 15.21 15.08
CA GLY A 395 5.85 16.03 15.22
C GLY A 395 6.37 16.62 13.91
N GLY A 396 5.66 16.43 12.79
CA GLY A 396 6.07 16.87 11.45
C GLY A 396 5.86 18.36 11.19
N THR A 397 6.39 18.83 10.06
CA THR A 397 6.07 20.16 9.52
C THR A 397 4.77 20.08 8.71
N HIS A 398 3.83 20.99 8.97
CA HIS A 398 2.55 21.05 8.27
C HIS A 398 2.34 22.43 7.66
N LEU A 399 1.53 22.47 6.61
CA LEU A 399 1.06 23.70 5.99
C LEU A 399 0.19 24.50 6.95
N LYS A 400 -0.08 25.79 6.67
CA LYS A 400 -0.96 26.61 7.53
C LYS A 400 -2.45 26.35 7.28
N ASN A 401 -2.80 25.91 6.08
CA ASN A 401 -4.16 25.49 5.70
C ASN A 401 -4.09 24.46 4.56
N THR A 402 -5.21 23.78 4.28
CA THR A 402 -5.27 22.72 3.28
C THR A 402 -5.05 23.21 1.85
N SER A 403 -5.40 24.46 1.52
CA SER A 403 -5.24 25.00 0.15
C SER A 403 -3.79 25.14 -0.29
N GLU A 404 -2.85 25.24 0.66
CA GLU A 404 -1.41 25.25 0.36
C GLU A 404 -0.89 23.90 -0.18
N ALA A 405 -1.68 22.83 -0.09
CA ALA A 405 -1.40 21.57 -0.79
C ALA A 405 -1.51 21.73 -2.31
N GLU A 406 -2.23 22.77 -2.78
CA GLU A 406 -2.52 23.14 -4.17
C GLU A 406 -3.35 22.08 -4.92
N ILE A 407 -2.86 20.86 -5.04
CA ILE A 407 -3.52 19.74 -5.68
C ILE A 407 -2.95 18.44 -5.10
N ILE A 408 -3.81 17.44 -4.92
CA ILE A 408 -3.43 16.09 -4.51
C ILE A 408 -3.73 15.15 -5.67
N LYS A 409 -2.73 14.36 -6.08
CA LYS A 409 -2.86 13.34 -7.13
C LYS A 409 -2.50 11.97 -6.57
N ILE A 410 -3.47 11.06 -6.54
CA ILE A 410 -3.26 9.65 -6.20
C ILE A 410 -2.70 8.96 -7.45
N THR A 411 -1.50 8.40 -7.31
CA THR A 411 -0.76 7.77 -8.41
C THR A 411 -0.96 6.26 -8.46
N GLY A 412 -1.45 5.65 -7.37
CA GLY A 412 -1.80 4.25 -7.37
C GLY A 412 -2.15 3.67 -6.01
N THR A 413 -2.48 2.38 -6.03
CA THR A 413 -2.75 1.59 -4.83
C THR A 413 -2.08 0.22 -4.91
N LYS A 414 -1.70 -0.32 -3.75
CA LYS A 414 -1.13 -1.67 -3.64
C LYS A 414 -1.51 -2.34 -2.34
N LYS A 415 -2.03 -3.56 -2.41
CA LYS A 415 -2.19 -4.42 -1.22
C LYS A 415 -0.81 -4.87 -0.73
N ILE A 416 -0.41 -4.43 0.46
CA ILE A 416 0.90 -4.74 1.05
C ILE A 416 0.87 -6.11 1.72
N GLN A 417 -0.15 -6.31 2.53
CA GLN A 417 -0.46 -7.57 3.19
C GLN A 417 -1.96 -7.64 3.43
N ASP A 418 -2.41 -8.72 4.02
CA ASP A 418 -3.82 -8.82 4.36
C ASP A 418 -4.18 -7.85 5.49
N GLY A 419 -5.24 -7.07 5.28
CA GLY A 419 -5.64 -6.00 6.19
C GLY A 419 -4.88 -4.68 6.03
N VAL A 420 -3.92 -4.55 5.08
CA VAL A 420 -3.17 -3.30 4.85
C VAL A 420 -3.04 -2.97 3.35
N VAL A 421 -3.47 -1.77 2.98
CA VAL A 421 -3.39 -1.22 1.63
C VAL A 421 -2.57 0.06 1.62
N ARG A 422 -1.70 0.20 0.63
CA ARG A 422 -0.92 1.41 0.37
C ARG A 422 -1.60 2.27 -0.67
N ILE A 423 -1.74 3.55 -0.37
CA ILE A 423 -2.09 4.62 -1.32
C ILE A 423 -0.80 5.39 -1.62
N GLU A 424 -0.43 5.48 -2.89
CA GLU A 424 0.69 6.32 -3.36
C GLU A 424 0.15 7.60 -3.97
N PHE A 425 0.76 8.73 -3.65
CA PHE A 425 0.29 10.04 -4.09
C PHE A 425 1.42 11.08 -4.16
N VAL A 426 1.13 12.19 -4.84
CA VAL A 426 1.95 13.40 -4.88
C VAL A 426 1.06 14.61 -4.62
N ALA A 427 1.66 15.71 -4.14
CA ALA A 427 0.94 16.96 -3.92
C ALA A 427 1.76 18.18 -4.36
N GLY A 428 1.11 19.32 -4.53
CA GLY A 428 1.78 20.60 -4.76
C GLY A 428 2.56 20.66 -6.08
N ARG A 429 3.81 21.14 -6.00
CA ARG A 429 4.68 21.29 -7.19
C ARG A 429 4.83 19.96 -7.92
N ARG A 430 5.13 18.88 -7.20
CA ARG A 430 5.35 17.56 -7.84
C ARG A 430 4.10 17.02 -8.55
N ALA A 431 2.91 17.30 -8.04
CA ALA A 431 1.67 16.92 -8.71
C ALA A 431 1.45 17.72 -10.01
N ARG A 432 1.80 19.01 -10.05
CA ARG A 432 1.77 19.83 -11.27
C ARG A 432 2.77 19.35 -12.32
N GLU A 433 4.00 19.02 -11.89
CA GLU A 433 5.01 18.45 -12.78
C GLU A 433 4.57 17.11 -13.37
N LEU A 434 3.97 16.24 -12.55
CA LEU A 434 3.42 14.96 -13.02
C LEU A 434 2.33 15.18 -14.09
N ALA A 435 1.41 16.13 -13.87
CA ALA A 435 0.36 16.44 -14.84
C ALA A 435 0.94 16.94 -16.18
N GLN A 436 1.98 17.79 -16.14
CA GLN A 436 2.67 18.26 -17.35
C GLN A 436 3.43 17.13 -18.07
N GLU A 437 4.05 16.22 -17.32
CA GLU A 437 4.69 15.03 -17.86
C GLU A 437 3.66 14.14 -18.59
N GLU A 438 2.50 13.89 -17.97
CA GLU A 438 1.39 13.11 -18.54
C GLU A 438 0.77 13.77 -19.79
N GLU A 439 0.60 15.09 -19.78
CA GLU A 439 0.08 15.84 -20.94
C GLU A 439 1.03 15.77 -22.14
N ARG A 440 2.34 15.98 -21.92
CA ARG A 440 3.35 15.85 -22.98
C ARG A 440 3.30 14.47 -23.62
N VAL A 441 3.17 13.44 -22.78
CA VAL A 441 3.10 12.04 -23.19
C VAL A 441 1.86 11.78 -24.03
N LEU A 442 0.71 12.25 -23.58
CA LEU A 442 -0.54 12.11 -24.30
C LEU A 442 -0.45 12.78 -25.67
N SER A 443 0.11 14.00 -25.74
CA SER A 443 0.35 14.70 -26.99
C SER A 443 1.27 13.92 -27.94
N GLU A 444 2.35 13.30 -27.44
CA GLU A 444 3.24 12.47 -28.25
C GLU A 444 2.54 11.21 -28.79
N VAL A 445 1.70 10.58 -27.97
CA VAL A 445 0.90 9.40 -28.35
C VAL A 445 -0.15 9.76 -29.40
N MET A 446 -0.86 10.88 -29.22
CA MET A 446 -1.80 11.41 -30.19
C MET A 446 -1.13 11.69 -31.53
N GLY A 447 0.05 12.33 -31.50
CA GLY A 447 0.88 12.55 -32.68
C GLY A 447 1.28 11.24 -33.36
N ALA A 448 1.66 10.20 -32.60
CA ALA A 448 1.99 8.89 -33.15
C ALA A 448 0.77 8.16 -33.75
N LEU A 449 -0.42 8.36 -33.18
CA LEU A 449 -1.67 7.78 -33.65
C LEU A 449 -2.36 8.60 -34.74
N GLY A 450 -1.82 9.78 -35.08
CA GLY A 450 -2.39 10.67 -36.09
C GLY A 450 -3.73 11.28 -35.70
N VAL A 451 -4.02 11.42 -34.40
CA VAL A 451 -5.29 11.97 -33.90
C VAL A 451 -5.10 13.39 -33.36
N GLY A 452 -6.11 14.24 -33.58
CA GLY A 452 -6.14 15.63 -33.10
C GLY A 452 -6.86 15.80 -31.77
N GLU A 453 -7.71 14.84 -31.40
CA GLU A 453 -8.53 14.89 -30.19
C GLU A 453 -8.21 13.74 -29.23
N VAL A 454 -8.10 14.06 -27.93
CA VAL A 454 -7.79 13.06 -26.88
C VAL A 454 -8.78 11.90 -26.90
N GLY A 455 -10.08 12.19 -27.11
CA GLY A 455 -11.15 11.19 -27.13
C GLY A 455 -11.03 10.16 -28.26
N GLU A 456 -10.30 10.48 -29.34
CA GLU A 456 -10.08 9.57 -30.47
C GLU A 456 -8.97 8.55 -30.19
N THR A 457 -8.08 8.85 -29.23
CA THR A 457 -6.89 8.06 -28.88
C THR A 457 -7.21 6.57 -28.67
N PRO A 458 -8.22 6.18 -27.86
CA PRO A 458 -8.53 4.76 -27.62
C PRO A 458 -8.98 4.04 -28.89
N SER A 459 -9.84 4.69 -29.69
CA SER A 459 -10.36 4.10 -30.94
C SER A 459 -9.27 3.93 -32.00
N SER A 460 -8.34 4.89 -32.10
CA SER A 460 -7.19 4.81 -33.02
C SER A 460 -6.20 3.73 -32.58
N ALA A 461 -5.90 3.63 -31.29
CA ALA A 461 -5.07 2.56 -30.74
C ALA A 461 -5.68 1.16 -30.97
N GLU A 462 -6.99 1.00 -30.77
CA GLU A 462 -7.68 -0.26 -31.01
C GLU A 462 -7.68 -0.64 -32.51
N ARG A 463 -7.91 0.35 -33.39
CA ARG A 463 -7.84 0.18 -34.84
C ARG A 463 -6.45 -0.30 -35.26
N LEU A 464 -5.39 0.32 -34.75
CA LEU A 464 -4.00 -0.07 -35.02
C LEU A 464 -3.74 -1.52 -34.57
N PHE A 465 -4.18 -1.88 -33.37
CA PHE A 465 -4.01 -3.22 -32.82
C PHE A 465 -4.77 -4.29 -33.63
N LYS A 466 -6.01 -3.99 -34.06
CA LYS A 466 -6.80 -4.85 -34.95
C LYS A 466 -6.11 -5.03 -36.31
N THR A 467 -5.58 -3.96 -36.89
CA THR A 467 -4.83 -3.99 -38.15
C THR A 467 -3.57 -4.85 -38.03
N TRP A 468 -2.78 -4.69 -36.96
CA TRP A 468 -1.60 -5.51 -36.69
C TRP A 468 -1.95 -7.00 -36.54
N LYS A 469 -3.03 -7.34 -35.83
CA LYS A 469 -3.51 -8.74 -35.72
C LYS A 469 -3.89 -9.33 -37.08
N ARG A 470 -4.57 -8.57 -37.93
CA ARG A 470 -4.93 -8.99 -39.30
C ARG A 470 -3.67 -9.26 -40.13
N LEU A 471 -2.68 -8.39 -40.08
CA LEU A 471 -1.39 -8.58 -40.77
C LEU A 471 -0.67 -9.85 -40.32
N ARG A 472 -0.62 -10.14 -39.02
CA ARG A 472 0.00 -11.36 -38.51
C ARG A 472 -0.69 -12.63 -39.04
N LYS A 473 -2.02 -12.60 -39.16
CA LYS A 473 -2.79 -13.71 -39.76
C LYS A 473 -2.51 -13.84 -41.26
N LEU A 474 -2.51 -12.72 -42.00
CA LEU A 474 -2.21 -12.69 -43.43
C LEU A 474 -0.81 -13.20 -43.73
N LYS A 475 0.20 -12.86 -42.91
CA LYS A 475 1.56 -13.39 -43.04
C LYS A 475 1.60 -14.91 -42.92
N GLY A 476 0.87 -15.49 -41.96
CA GLY A 476 0.74 -16.94 -41.83
C GLY A 476 0.06 -17.59 -43.04
N SER A 477 -1.02 -16.96 -43.53
CA SER A 477 -1.74 -17.38 -44.73
C SER A 477 -0.90 -17.29 -46.01
N ALA A 478 -0.12 -16.23 -46.19
CA ALA A 478 0.79 -16.06 -47.31
C ALA A 478 1.90 -17.13 -47.31
N GLY A 479 2.42 -17.48 -46.12
CA GLY A 479 3.36 -18.60 -45.98
C GLY A 479 2.77 -19.97 -46.31
N ALA A 480 1.45 -20.15 -46.21
CA ALA A 480 0.78 -21.40 -46.58
C ALA A 480 0.61 -21.57 -48.10
N LEU A 481 0.61 -20.47 -48.88
CA LEU A 481 0.45 -20.50 -50.35
C LEU A 481 1.49 -21.39 -51.04
N PHE A 482 2.72 -21.44 -50.51
CA PHE A 482 3.81 -22.27 -51.06
C PHE A 482 3.53 -23.78 -50.99
N ARG A 483 2.52 -24.22 -50.22
CA ARG A 483 2.12 -25.62 -50.06
C ARG A 483 0.81 -25.96 -50.78
N MET A 484 0.20 -24.99 -51.46
CA MET A 484 -1.11 -25.11 -52.12
C MET A 484 -0.96 -25.21 -53.63
N GLY A 485 -1.84 -25.95 -54.30
CA GLY A 485 -1.85 -26.13 -55.76
C GLY A 485 -3.09 -25.53 -56.43
N GLY A 486 -3.00 -25.27 -57.74
CA GLY A 486 -4.16 -25.03 -58.62
C GLY A 486 -5.07 -23.85 -58.24
N GLU A 487 -6.38 -24.07 -58.36
CA GLU A 487 -7.44 -23.06 -58.16
C GLU A 487 -7.50 -22.53 -56.72
N GLU A 488 -7.24 -23.38 -55.73
CA GLU A 488 -7.27 -23.03 -54.30
C GLU A 488 -6.22 -21.95 -53.95
N ARG A 489 -5.03 -22.04 -54.57
CA ARG A 489 -3.97 -21.02 -54.46
C ARG A 489 -4.43 -19.69 -55.08
N GLY A 490 -5.07 -19.73 -56.25
CA GLY A 490 -5.56 -18.54 -56.95
C GLY A 490 -6.66 -17.79 -56.21
N GLU A 491 -7.58 -18.52 -55.56
CA GLU A 491 -8.62 -17.92 -54.72
C GLU A 491 -8.04 -17.27 -53.45
N MET A 492 -7.11 -17.97 -52.79
CA MET A 492 -6.43 -17.46 -51.59
C MET A 492 -5.57 -16.22 -51.88
N LEU A 493 -4.87 -16.18 -53.02
CA LEU A 493 -4.12 -15.00 -53.49
C LEU A 493 -5.02 -13.77 -53.62
N ARG A 494 -6.17 -13.89 -54.29
CA ARG A 494 -7.13 -12.78 -54.45
C ARG A 494 -7.66 -12.27 -53.10
N LYS A 495 -7.91 -13.20 -52.17
CA LYS A 495 -8.36 -12.87 -50.81
C LYS A 495 -7.28 -12.11 -50.02
N ILE A 496 -6.04 -12.58 -50.05
CA ILE A 496 -4.92 -11.91 -49.37
C ILE A 496 -4.66 -10.53 -49.98
N ASP A 497 -4.67 -10.38 -51.31
CA ASP A 497 -4.48 -9.07 -51.98
C ASP A 497 -5.56 -8.06 -51.59
N LYS A 498 -6.84 -8.50 -51.58
CA LYS A 498 -7.96 -7.64 -51.13
C LYS A 498 -7.78 -7.18 -49.69
N GLU A 499 -7.52 -8.10 -48.76
CA GLU A 499 -7.34 -7.76 -47.34
C GLU A 499 -6.09 -6.88 -47.12
N LEU A 500 -5.02 -7.07 -47.90
CA LEU A 500 -3.79 -6.27 -47.82
C LEU A 500 -4.03 -4.81 -48.26
N ARG A 501 -4.84 -4.58 -49.30
CA ARG A 501 -5.23 -3.23 -49.74
C ARG A 501 -6.02 -2.47 -48.68
N GLU A 502 -6.99 -3.13 -48.05
CA GLU A 502 -7.77 -2.54 -46.95
C GLU A 502 -6.87 -2.14 -45.77
N ILE A 503 -5.89 -2.98 -45.43
CA ILE A 503 -4.93 -2.71 -44.36
C ILE A 503 -4.00 -1.55 -44.71
N LYS A 504 -3.50 -1.47 -45.95
CA LYS A 504 -2.69 -0.33 -46.41
C LYS A 504 -3.44 0.98 -46.27
N GLU A 505 -4.73 1.02 -46.61
CA GLU A 505 -5.56 2.20 -46.45
C GLU A 505 -5.74 2.58 -44.98
N ALA A 506 -5.98 1.58 -44.11
CA ALA A 506 -6.03 1.80 -42.67
C ALA A 506 -4.70 2.33 -42.10
N LEU A 507 -3.55 1.89 -42.63
CA LEU A 507 -2.23 2.32 -42.17
C LEU A 507 -1.86 3.76 -42.59
N LYS A 508 -2.49 4.32 -43.62
CA LYS A 508 -2.28 5.73 -44.03
C LYS A 508 -2.74 6.74 -42.98
N HIS A 509 -3.65 6.34 -42.10
CA HIS A 509 -4.13 7.18 -41.00
C HIS A 509 -3.06 7.41 -39.92
N TYR A 510 -1.97 6.65 -39.93
CA TYR A 510 -0.86 6.81 -39.00
C TYR A 510 0.33 7.46 -39.70
N PRO A 511 0.91 8.55 -39.14
CA PRO A 511 2.02 9.26 -39.76
C PRO A 511 3.20 8.33 -40.00
N GLY A 512 3.80 8.43 -41.20
CA GLY A 512 4.87 7.56 -41.63
C GLY A 512 6.26 8.04 -41.26
N GLU A 513 7.12 7.09 -40.84
CA GLU A 513 8.55 7.20 -40.57
C GLU A 513 9.15 8.62 -40.65
N GLY A 514 8.97 9.38 -39.57
CA GLY A 514 10.05 10.23 -39.11
C GLY A 514 10.97 9.39 -38.24
N ARG A 515 12.16 9.02 -38.72
CA ARG A 515 13.30 8.83 -37.82
C ARG A 515 13.52 10.18 -37.15
N VAL A 516 12.88 10.41 -36.01
CA VAL A 516 13.30 11.47 -35.10
C VAL A 516 14.53 10.91 -34.41
N GLU A 517 15.71 11.43 -34.77
CA GLU A 517 16.87 11.34 -33.89
C GLU A 517 16.44 11.91 -32.54
N ILE A 518 16.47 11.05 -31.51
CA ILE A 518 16.36 11.51 -30.12
C ILE A 518 17.64 12.29 -29.86
N LYS A 519 17.61 13.61 -30.06
CA LYS A 519 18.67 14.48 -29.57
C LYS A 519 18.47 14.64 -28.07
N ASP A 520 19.40 14.02 -27.35
CA ASP A 520 19.77 14.21 -25.95
C ASP A 520 18.64 14.24 -24.92
N VAL A 521 18.35 13.06 -24.38
CA VAL A 521 18.01 12.91 -22.95
C VAL A 521 19.30 12.55 -22.21
N LYS A 522 20.27 13.45 -22.25
CA LYS A 522 21.44 13.40 -21.38
C LYS A 522 21.44 14.68 -20.57
N HIS A 523 21.05 14.57 -19.31
CA HIS A 523 21.70 15.17 -18.14
C HIS A 523 20.74 15.06 -16.95
N TRP A 524 20.82 13.93 -16.23
CA TRP A 524 20.35 13.84 -14.86
C TRP A 524 21.33 12.97 -14.07
N GLU A 525 22.30 13.61 -13.42
CA GLU A 525 23.27 12.94 -12.55
C GLU A 525 22.72 12.89 -11.12
N GLY A 526 22.17 11.73 -10.75
CA GLY A 526 21.75 11.47 -9.36
C GLY A 526 21.21 10.06 -9.13
N SER A 527 22.08 9.17 -8.63
CA SER A 527 21.81 7.79 -8.14
C SER A 527 21.31 6.76 -9.15
N ARG A 528 22.04 5.64 -9.25
CA ARG A 528 21.78 4.48 -10.13
C ARG A 528 20.39 3.86 -9.96
N ILE A 529 19.80 3.95 -8.77
CA ILE A 529 18.45 3.42 -8.45
C ILE A 529 17.34 4.41 -8.85
N LEU A 530 17.62 5.72 -8.80
CA LEU A 530 16.73 6.75 -9.34
C LEU A 530 16.75 6.76 -10.86
N HIS A 531 17.89 6.45 -11.48
CA HIS A 531 17.98 6.19 -12.92
C HIS A 531 17.18 4.95 -13.34
N GLU A 532 17.20 3.87 -12.55
CA GLU A 532 16.41 2.65 -12.82
C GLU A 532 14.90 2.84 -12.55
N THR A 533 14.50 3.70 -11.61
CA THR A 533 13.08 3.96 -11.28
C THR A 533 12.46 5.04 -12.18
N ALA A 534 13.23 6.08 -12.54
CA ALA A 534 12.89 7.03 -13.60
C ALA A 534 12.94 6.33 -14.97
N GLU A 535 13.81 5.34 -15.17
CA GLU A 535 13.68 4.39 -16.27
C GLU A 535 12.36 3.65 -16.17
N VAL A 536 11.88 3.07 -15.07
CA VAL A 536 10.59 2.33 -15.09
C VAL A 536 9.36 3.18 -15.50
N PHE A 537 9.25 4.44 -15.06
CA PHE A 537 8.14 5.33 -15.46
C PHE A 537 8.35 6.00 -16.84
N SER A 538 9.58 6.42 -17.17
CA SER A 538 9.92 6.83 -18.54
C SER A 538 9.92 5.64 -19.51
N VAL A 539 10.05 4.41 -19.02
CA VAL A 539 9.97 3.15 -19.77
C VAL A 539 8.52 2.86 -19.99
N GLN A 540 7.56 2.94 -19.06
CA GLN A 540 6.16 2.72 -19.45
C GLN A 540 5.71 3.65 -20.57
N THR A 541 6.23 4.88 -20.58
CA THR A 541 5.80 5.92 -21.49
C THR A 541 6.57 5.97 -22.81
N SER A 542 7.89 5.89 -22.74
CA SER A 542 8.74 5.66 -23.92
C SER A 542 8.51 4.27 -24.50
N HIS A 543 8.13 3.26 -23.71
CA HIS A 543 7.75 1.93 -24.18
C HIS A 543 6.35 1.94 -24.76
N LEU A 544 5.40 2.76 -24.28
CA LEU A 544 4.12 2.94 -24.96
C LEU A 544 4.35 3.57 -26.34
N LEU A 545 5.12 4.66 -26.41
CA LEU A 545 5.47 5.33 -27.65
C LEU A 545 6.32 4.43 -28.58
N LYS A 546 7.35 3.76 -28.05
CA LYS A 546 8.15 2.75 -28.77
C LYS A 546 7.28 1.60 -29.20
N THR A 547 6.29 1.17 -28.42
CA THR A 547 5.38 0.08 -28.77
C THR A 547 4.46 0.53 -29.90
N VAL A 548 3.81 1.69 -29.82
CA VAL A 548 2.97 2.23 -30.91
C VAL A 548 3.79 2.38 -32.19
N LYS A 549 4.97 3.04 -32.11
CA LYS A 549 5.87 3.22 -33.26
C LYS A 549 6.40 1.87 -33.80
N ARG A 550 6.77 0.92 -32.93
CA ARG A 550 7.19 -0.43 -33.32
C ARG A 550 6.05 -1.19 -33.98
N PHE A 551 4.84 -1.14 -33.45
CA PHE A 551 3.67 -1.78 -34.04
C PHE A 551 3.36 -1.23 -35.44
N ILE A 552 3.50 0.09 -35.63
CA ILE A 552 3.37 0.72 -36.96
C ILE A 552 4.48 0.23 -37.89
N GLY A 553 5.74 0.24 -37.43
CA GLY A 553 6.91 -0.25 -38.19
C GLY A 553 6.79 -1.72 -38.59
N GLU A 554 6.57 -2.62 -37.62
CA GLU A 554 6.33 -4.05 -37.84
C GLU A 554 5.17 -4.29 -38.80
N SER A 555 4.10 -3.48 -38.73
CA SER A 555 2.97 -3.59 -39.64
C SER A 555 3.38 -3.30 -41.08
N ARG A 556 4.19 -2.25 -41.30
CA ARG A 556 4.69 -1.89 -42.63
C ARG A 556 5.67 -2.91 -43.18
N GLU A 557 6.61 -3.39 -42.36
CA GLU A 557 7.52 -4.47 -42.74
C GLU A 557 6.75 -5.76 -43.09
N MET A 558 5.71 -6.10 -42.34
CA MET A 558 4.86 -7.26 -42.65
C MET A 558 4.13 -7.10 -43.98
N VAL A 559 3.68 -5.89 -44.32
CA VAL A 559 3.10 -5.60 -45.63
C VAL A 559 4.12 -5.91 -46.72
N GLU A 560 5.34 -5.37 -46.64
CA GLU A 560 6.40 -5.62 -47.64
C GLU A 560 6.76 -7.11 -47.77
N VAL A 561 6.83 -7.83 -46.65
CA VAL A 561 7.11 -9.27 -46.64
C VAL A 561 5.99 -10.06 -47.32
N ILE A 562 4.72 -9.71 -47.04
CA ILE A 562 3.56 -10.35 -47.67
C ILE A 562 3.58 -10.07 -49.17
N GLU A 563 3.86 -8.83 -49.61
CA GLU A 563 3.95 -8.50 -51.03
C GLU A 563 5.00 -9.33 -51.76
N LYS A 564 6.21 -9.43 -51.21
CA LYS A 564 7.27 -10.30 -51.78
C LYS A 564 6.87 -11.78 -51.81
N MET A 565 6.09 -12.25 -50.83
CA MET A 565 5.56 -13.62 -50.84
C MET A 565 4.51 -13.81 -51.94
N LEU A 566 3.62 -12.83 -52.14
CA LEU A 566 2.61 -12.86 -53.18
C LEU A 566 3.24 -12.81 -54.57
N GLU A 567 4.26 -11.97 -54.80
CA GLU A 567 5.00 -11.91 -56.06
C GLU A 567 5.68 -13.23 -56.42
N ARG A 568 6.22 -13.96 -55.43
CA ARG A 568 6.83 -15.29 -55.63
C ARG A 568 5.80 -16.41 -55.77
N ALA A 569 4.57 -16.17 -55.32
CA ALA A 569 3.48 -17.13 -55.32
C ALA A 569 2.49 -16.92 -56.48
N GLY A 570 2.50 -15.77 -57.16
CA GLY A 570 2.00 -15.65 -58.54
C GLY A 570 2.96 -16.30 -59.51
#